data_AF-A0A8X6M590-F1
#
_entry.id   AF-A0A8X6M590-F1
#
_cell.length_a   1.000
_cell.length_b   1.000
_cell.length_c   1.000
_cell.angle_alpha   90.00
_cell.angle_beta   90.00
_cell.angle_gamma   90.00
#
_symmetry.space_group_name_H-M   'P 1'
#
loop_
_entity.id
_entity.type
_entity.pdbx_description
1 polymer ?
#
loop_
_entity_poly.entity_id
_entity_poly.type
_entity_poly.pdbx_seq_one_letter_code
_entity_poly.pdbx_strand_id
1 'polypeptide(L)'
;MFDKKKLSNAPHNIVTWISNRILSNLPEFQLFIIDNSPDIIAIQETFLQPANFLNFANYTTYCTDRTSHRGGAYNHSPEENKFAHHLINIFRNRHNCFIIGDLNARHQSWKPTSRNNPAGNTLLSSSQNYGIDIIAPNKPTYHPNNQHNQSSAIDLGLAKGIQNISVSTSEDLSSDHNPVYFLVGLDSMILQPQNRILLTNTMCGNPPINDLKEIRLSSL
;
A
#
# COMPACT_ATOMS: atom_id res chain seq x y z
N MET A 1 20.95 13.39 31.63
CA MET A 1 19.53 13.67 31.36
C MET A 1 19.37 13.67 29.85
N PHE A 2 18.88 12.57 29.27
CA PHE A 2 18.68 12.47 27.82
C PHE A 2 17.46 13.30 27.44
N ASP A 3 17.67 14.31 26.61
CA ASP A 3 16.63 15.24 26.19
C ASP A 3 15.68 14.54 25.19
N LYS A 4 14.57 14.00 25.70
CA LYS A 4 13.56 13.26 24.92
C LYS A 4 12.82 14.12 23.87
N LYS A 5 13.13 15.41 23.74
CA LYS A 5 12.50 16.35 22.80
C LYS A 5 13.17 16.44 21.42
N LYS A 6 14.23 15.66 21.15
CA LYS A 6 14.80 15.47 19.81
C LYS A 6 14.55 14.05 19.28
N LEU A 7 13.29 13.59 19.29
CA LEU A 7 12.88 12.58 18.32
C LEU A 7 12.85 13.30 16.97
N SER A 8 13.82 12.99 16.11
CA SER A 8 14.07 13.67 14.84
C SER A 8 12.78 13.80 14.02
N ASN A 9 12.55 14.98 13.44
CA ASN A 9 11.55 15.22 12.37
C ASN A 9 11.95 14.51 11.06
N ALA A 10 12.57 13.34 11.15
CA ALA A 10 12.91 12.53 9.99
C ALA A 10 11.60 11.95 9.42
N PRO A 11 11.41 11.99 8.09
CA PRO A 11 10.22 11.41 7.48
C PRO A 11 10.19 9.90 7.73
N HIS A 12 9.00 9.36 7.95
CA HIS A 12 8.82 7.92 8.12
C HIS A 12 8.89 7.22 6.76
N ASN A 13 9.67 6.15 6.70
CA ASN A 13 9.82 5.33 5.51
C ASN A 13 8.75 4.23 5.49
N ILE A 14 7.78 4.37 4.61
CA ILE A 14 6.70 3.41 4.41
C ILE A 14 6.90 2.70 3.07
N VAL A 15 6.95 1.38 3.07
CA VAL A 15 7.15 0.57 1.86
C VAL A 15 5.90 -0.25 1.59
N THR A 16 5.46 -0.30 0.33
CA THR A 16 4.50 -1.30 -0.14
C THR A 16 5.13 -2.17 -1.22
N TRP A 17 4.81 -3.46 -1.20
CA TRP A 17 5.30 -4.41 -2.19
C TRP A 17 4.31 -5.55 -2.44
N ILE A 18 4.07 -5.86 -3.71
CA ILE A 18 3.26 -7.00 -4.14
C ILE A 18 4.21 -8.16 -4.35
N SER A 19 4.22 -9.12 -3.43
CA SER A 19 5.25 -10.16 -3.43
C SER A 19 5.04 -11.25 -4.47
N ASN A 20 3.80 -11.42 -4.95
CA ASN A 20 3.38 -12.52 -5.82
C ASN A 20 3.92 -13.88 -5.35
N ARG A 21 3.61 -14.22 -4.09
CA ARG A 21 4.06 -15.37 -3.28
C ARG A 21 5.33 -15.10 -2.45
N ILE A 22 5.13 -14.60 -1.24
CA ILE A 22 6.21 -14.22 -0.32
C ILE A 22 7.17 -15.35 0.05
N LEU A 23 6.71 -16.61 0.12
CA LEU A 23 7.57 -17.71 0.57
C LEU A 23 8.73 -17.99 -0.39
N SER A 24 8.55 -17.78 -1.69
CA SER A 24 9.62 -17.93 -2.67
C SER A 24 10.68 -16.82 -2.55
N ASN A 25 10.25 -15.65 -2.09
CA ASN A 25 11.04 -14.43 -2.03
C ASN A 25 11.49 -14.10 -0.59
N LEU A 26 11.28 -15.00 0.37
CA LEU A 26 11.52 -14.71 1.77
C LEU A 26 12.99 -14.35 2.09
N PRO A 27 14.02 -15.03 1.53
CA PRO A 27 15.41 -14.70 1.81
C PRO A 27 15.81 -13.29 1.32
N GLU A 28 15.43 -12.93 0.08
CA GLU A 28 15.71 -11.58 -0.45
C GLU A 28 14.96 -10.51 0.34
N PHE A 29 13.73 -10.81 0.75
CA PHE A 29 12.91 -9.86 1.47
C PHE A 29 13.42 -9.64 2.90
N GLN A 30 14.03 -10.65 3.51
CA GLN A 30 14.73 -10.49 4.79
C GLN A 30 15.95 -9.57 4.66
N LEU A 31 16.76 -9.74 3.61
CA LEU A 31 17.90 -8.84 3.33
C LEU A 31 17.41 -7.41 3.08
N PHE A 32 16.34 -7.26 2.30
CA PHE A 32 15.71 -5.98 2.04
C PHE A 32 15.30 -5.24 3.32
N ILE A 33 14.66 -5.93 4.27
CA ILE A 33 14.27 -5.34 5.57
C ILE A 33 15.49 -4.89 6.37
N ILE A 34 16.57 -5.69 6.36
CA ILE A 34 17.81 -5.37 7.07
C ILE A 34 18.43 -4.09 6.50
N ASP A 35 18.58 -4.03 5.17
CA ASP A 35 19.29 -2.95 4.48
C ASP A 35 18.51 -1.63 4.50
N ASN A 36 17.18 -1.69 4.34
CA ASN A 36 16.35 -0.50 4.16
C ASN A 36 15.64 -0.06 5.45
N SER A 37 15.51 -0.97 6.42
CA SER A 37 14.91 -0.71 7.73
C SER A 37 13.60 0.11 7.70
N PRO A 38 12.56 -0.26 6.90
CA PRO A 38 11.35 0.54 6.80
C PRO A 38 10.59 0.65 8.13
N ASP A 39 9.98 1.81 8.42
CA ASP A 39 9.15 1.98 9.62
C ASP A 39 7.83 1.20 9.50
N ILE A 40 7.22 1.22 8.31
CA ILE A 40 6.00 0.49 7.99
C ILE A 40 6.20 -0.26 6.68
N ILE A 41 5.80 -1.52 6.64
CA ILE A 41 5.78 -2.34 5.43
C ILE A 41 4.38 -2.84 5.18
N ALA A 42 3.87 -2.70 3.97
CA ALA A 42 2.65 -3.35 3.49
C ALA A 42 3.00 -4.36 2.40
N ILE A 43 2.74 -5.64 2.66
CA ILE A 43 2.92 -6.71 1.69
C ILE A 43 1.56 -7.21 1.22
N GLN A 44 1.36 -7.29 -0.09
CA GLN A 44 0.17 -7.89 -0.68
C GLN A 44 0.54 -9.14 -1.49
N GLU A 45 -0.49 -9.93 -1.81
CA GLU A 45 -0.38 -11.15 -2.61
C GLU A 45 0.68 -12.12 -2.07
N THR A 46 0.63 -12.41 -0.76
CA THR A 46 1.60 -13.30 -0.11
C THR A 46 1.36 -14.79 -0.39
N PHE A 47 0.12 -15.17 -0.71
CA PHE A 47 -0.33 -16.57 -0.87
C PHE A 47 -0.14 -17.44 0.38
N LEU A 48 0.01 -16.83 1.56
CA LEU A 48 0.07 -17.56 2.82
C LEU A 48 -1.28 -18.19 3.12
N GLN A 49 -1.25 -19.36 3.75
CA GLN A 49 -2.43 -19.95 4.38
C GLN A 49 -2.74 -19.18 5.66
N PRO A 50 -4.01 -19.10 6.11
CA PRO A 50 -4.39 -18.43 7.36
C PRO A 50 -3.61 -18.87 8.60
N ALA A 51 -3.09 -20.11 8.62
CA ALA A 51 -2.28 -20.64 9.72
C ALA A 51 -0.80 -20.20 9.66
N ASN A 52 -0.34 -19.61 8.57
CA ASN A 52 1.06 -19.26 8.32
C ASN A 52 1.24 -17.75 8.45
N PHE A 53 1.79 -17.29 9.56
CA PHE A 53 2.04 -15.86 9.80
C PHE A 53 3.48 -15.48 9.47
N LEU A 54 3.68 -14.29 8.91
CA LEU A 54 5.00 -13.67 8.80
C LEU A 54 5.35 -13.01 10.13
N ASN A 55 6.54 -13.31 10.63
CA ASN A 55 7.09 -12.66 11.80
C ASN A 55 8.53 -12.24 11.51
N PHE A 56 8.81 -10.95 11.68
CA PHE A 56 10.15 -10.40 11.55
C PHE A 56 10.51 -9.70 12.85
N ALA A 57 11.77 -9.84 13.27
CA ALA A 57 12.25 -9.20 14.49
C ALA A 57 12.01 -7.68 14.42
N ASN A 58 11.52 -7.10 15.52
CA ASN A 58 11.21 -5.68 15.67
C ASN A 58 10.00 -5.16 14.85
N TYR A 59 9.24 -6.04 14.18
CA TYR A 59 7.98 -5.67 13.53
C TYR A 59 6.78 -6.23 14.30
N THR A 60 5.78 -5.39 14.52
CA THR A 60 4.44 -5.85 14.91
C THR A 60 3.66 -6.18 13.65
N THR A 61 3.29 -7.46 13.49
CA THR A 61 2.53 -7.92 12.30
C THR A 61 1.02 -7.80 12.51
N TYR A 62 0.35 -7.12 11.58
CA TYR A 62 -1.10 -7.11 11.43
C TYR A 62 -1.47 -7.83 10.14
N CYS A 63 -2.15 -8.96 10.28
CA CYS A 63 -2.60 -9.78 9.16
C CYS A 63 -4.12 -9.73 9.00
N THR A 64 -4.58 -9.57 7.76
CA THR A 64 -6.00 -9.67 7.38
C THR A 64 -6.24 -10.96 6.60
N ASP A 65 -6.98 -11.89 7.20
CA ASP A 65 -7.32 -13.15 6.56
C ASP A 65 -8.52 -13.00 5.61
N ARG A 66 -8.47 -13.68 4.47
CA ARG A 66 -9.66 -13.80 3.61
C ARG A 66 -10.62 -14.84 4.15
N THR A 67 -11.89 -14.48 4.17
CA THR A 67 -13.00 -15.42 4.40
C THR A 67 -13.52 -16.07 3.09
N SER A 68 -13.04 -15.66 1.91
CA SER A 68 -13.52 -16.19 0.61
C SER A 68 -12.39 -16.54 -0.39
N HIS A 69 -12.62 -17.62 -1.17
CA HIS A 69 -11.63 -18.29 -2.02
C HIS A 69 -11.51 -17.74 -3.46
N ARG A 70 -12.13 -16.60 -3.82
CA ARG A 70 -12.07 -16.05 -5.19
C ARG A 70 -11.23 -14.78 -5.26
N GLY A 71 -10.28 -14.77 -6.19
CA GLY A 71 -9.45 -13.60 -6.52
C GLY A 71 -10.31 -12.43 -6.98
N GLY A 72 -10.08 -11.26 -6.39
CA GLY A 72 -10.88 -10.05 -6.59
C GLY A 72 -10.50 -9.31 -7.87
N ALA A 73 -10.86 -9.85 -9.04
CA ALA A 73 -11.13 -8.96 -10.16
C ALA A 73 -12.39 -8.16 -9.80
N TYR A 74 -12.30 -6.82 -9.76
CA TYR A 74 -13.46 -5.94 -9.59
C TYR A 74 -14.39 -6.10 -10.80
N ASN A 75 -15.23 -7.15 -10.79
CA ASN A 75 -16.23 -7.36 -11.81
C ASN A 75 -17.31 -6.28 -11.69
N HIS A 76 -17.41 -5.49 -12.75
CA HIS A 76 -18.40 -4.43 -12.93
C HIS A 76 -19.82 -5.00 -12.96
N SER A 77 -20.49 -5.05 -11.82
CA SER A 77 -21.94 -4.93 -11.78
C SER A 77 -22.28 -3.46 -11.99
N PRO A 78 -23.15 -3.10 -12.96
CA PRO A 78 -23.56 -1.72 -13.21
C PRO A 78 -24.30 -1.05 -12.04
N GLU A 79 -24.85 -1.82 -11.10
CA GLU A 79 -25.75 -1.27 -10.09
C GLU A 79 -25.02 -0.75 -8.84
N GLU A 80 -23.81 -1.21 -8.54
CA GLU A 80 -22.99 -0.67 -7.44
C GLU A 80 -21.50 -0.80 -7.74
N ASN A 81 -20.84 0.34 -7.98
CA ASN A 81 -19.39 0.38 -8.04
C ASN A 81 -18.82 0.19 -6.61
N LYS A 82 -18.61 -1.07 -6.22
CA LYS A 82 -18.08 -1.45 -4.91
C LYS A 82 -16.80 -0.71 -4.56
N PHE A 83 -15.92 -0.47 -5.53
CA PHE A 83 -14.68 0.29 -5.31
C PHE A 83 -14.98 1.75 -4.90
N ALA A 84 -15.90 2.41 -5.60
CA ALA A 84 -16.37 3.75 -5.21
C ALA A 84 -16.98 3.74 -3.80
N HIS A 85 -17.88 2.80 -3.50
CA HIS A 85 -18.49 2.68 -2.17
C HIS A 85 -17.46 2.49 -1.06
N HIS A 86 -16.40 1.71 -1.31
CA HIS A 86 -15.33 1.55 -0.34
C HIS A 86 -14.53 2.84 -0.12
N LEU A 87 -14.15 3.55 -1.20
CA LEU A 87 -13.45 4.84 -1.07
C LEU A 87 -14.30 5.85 -0.27
N ILE A 88 -15.61 5.85 -0.51
CA ILE A 88 -16.56 6.67 0.25
C ILE A 88 -16.55 6.30 1.73
N ASN A 89 -16.69 5.02 2.06
CA ASN A 89 -16.70 4.53 3.44
C ASN A 89 -15.39 4.85 4.17
N ILE A 90 -14.27 4.87 3.45
CA ILE A 90 -12.99 5.25 4.04
C ILE A 90 -12.91 6.77 4.23
N PHE A 91 -13.05 7.55 3.16
CA PHE A 91 -12.62 8.95 3.18
C PHE A 91 -13.71 9.95 3.59
N ARG A 92 -14.99 9.60 3.52
CA ARG A 92 -16.09 10.57 3.78
C ARG A 92 -15.98 11.23 5.15
N ASN A 93 -15.69 10.46 6.19
CA ASN A 93 -15.67 10.93 7.58
C ASN A 93 -14.26 10.96 8.21
N ARG A 94 -13.20 10.67 7.44
CA ARG A 94 -11.82 10.70 7.94
C ARG A 94 -11.17 12.04 7.63
N HIS A 95 -10.49 12.61 8.62
CA HIS A 95 -9.73 13.85 8.49
C HIS A 95 -8.31 13.59 7.99
N ASN A 96 -7.61 12.64 8.62
CA ASN A 96 -6.25 12.22 8.24
C ASN A 96 -6.26 10.72 7.91
N CYS A 97 -5.84 10.35 6.71
CA CYS A 97 -5.81 8.96 6.26
C CYS A 97 -4.77 8.75 5.18
N PHE A 98 -4.02 7.64 5.26
CA PHE A 98 -3.12 7.19 4.21
C PHE A 98 -3.39 5.72 3.87
N ILE A 99 -3.68 5.43 2.61
CA ILE A 99 -3.86 4.07 2.08
C ILE A 99 -2.78 3.82 1.05
N ILE A 100 -2.18 2.64 1.08
CA ILE A 100 -1.18 2.22 0.09
C ILE A 100 -1.50 0.80 -0.40
N GLY A 101 -1.09 0.51 -1.64
CA GLY A 101 -1.08 -0.83 -2.20
C GLY A 101 -1.49 -0.88 -3.67
N ASP A 102 -1.68 -2.09 -4.19
CA ASP A 102 -2.16 -2.31 -5.55
C ASP A 102 -3.66 -2.01 -5.67
N LEU A 103 -3.98 -0.83 -6.21
CA LEU A 103 -5.36 -0.42 -6.46
C LEU A 103 -5.88 -0.90 -7.81
N ASN A 104 -5.03 -1.46 -8.67
CA ASN A 104 -5.34 -1.81 -10.06
C ASN A 104 -5.97 -0.64 -10.87
N ALA A 105 -5.71 0.61 -10.45
CA ALA A 105 -6.26 1.82 -11.02
C ALA A 105 -5.29 2.46 -12.00
N ARG A 106 -5.72 2.64 -13.26
CA ARG A 106 -4.91 3.20 -14.34
C ARG A 106 -5.56 4.48 -14.86
N HIS A 107 -4.81 5.59 -14.88
CA HIS A 107 -5.29 6.85 -15.43
C HIS A 107 -4.14 7.78 -15.86
N GLN A 108 -4.39 8.57 -16.90
CA GLN A 108 -3.42 9.53 -17.46
C GLN A 108 -3.03 10.65 -16.49
N SER A 109 -3.89 10.98 -15.52
CA SER A 109 -3.65 12.06 -14.55
C SER A 109 -2.44 11.83 -13.64
N TRP A 110 -2.10 10.57 -13.35
CA TRP A 110 -0.90 10.22 -12.58
C TRP A 110 0.15 9.49 -13.40
N LYS A 111 -0.26 8.81 -14.49
CA LYS A 111 0.67 8.20 -15.43
C LYS A 111 0.25 8.51 -16.87
N PRO A 112 0.82 9.55 -17.52
CA PRO A 112 0.38 10.01 -18.84
C PRO A 112 0.41 8.96 -19.95
N THR A 113 1.30 7.97 -19.85
CA THR A 113 1.42 6.88 -20.83
C THR A 113 0.39 5.77 -20.63
N SER A 114 -0.42 5.82 -19.57
CA SER A 114 -1.37 4.76 -19.24
C SER A 114 -2.66 4.87 -20.03
N ARG A 115 -3.26 3.72 -20.36
CA ARG A 115 -4.66 3.67 -20.78
C ARG A 115 -5.56 3.77 -19.55
N ASN A 116 -6.56 4.64 -19.59
CA ASN A 116 -7.52 4.77 -18.50
C ASN A 116 -8.36 3.48 -18.36
N ASN A 117 -8.64 3.08 -17.13
CA ASN A 117 -9.59 2.01 -16.83
C ASN A 117 -10.71 2.51 -15.89
N PRO A 118 -11.82 1.76 -15.72
CA PRO A 118 -12.92 2.18 -14.86
C PRO A 118 -12.52 2.45 -13.40
N ALA A 119 -11.60 1.66 -12.84
CA ALA A 119 -11.05 1.88 -11.50
C ALA A 119 -10.32 3.23 -11.40
N GLY A 120 -9.51 3.58 -12.41
CA GLY A 120 -8.83 4.87 -12.49
C GLY A 120 -9.79 6.06 -12.60
N ASN A 121 -10.83 5.95 -13.43
CA ASN A 121 -11.87 6.98 -13.52
C ASN A 121 -12.59 7.15 -12.18
N THR A 122 -12.94 6.04 -11.52
CA THR A 122 -13.59 6.06 -10.19
C THR A 122 -12.71 6.71 -9.13
N LEU A 123 -11.42 6.39 -9.15
CA LEU A 123 -10.45 6.93 -8.21
C LEU A 123 -10.27 8.44 -8.41
N LEU A 124 -10.15 8.91 -9.65
CA LEU A 124 -10.04 10.34 -9.96
C LEU A 124 -11.27 11.11 -9.48
N SER A 125 -12.48 10.63 -9.79
CA SER A 125 -13.72 11.27 -9.32
C SER A 125 -13.81 11.30 -7.79
N SER A 126 -13.40 10.20 -7.12
CA SER A 126 -13.39 10.14 -5.66
C SER A 126 -12.36 11.10 -5.06
N SER A 127 -11.19 11.24 -5.70
CA SER A 127 -10.14 12.17 -5.29
C SER A 127 -10.64 13.61 -5.26
N GLN A 128 -11.30 14.03 -6.35
CA GLN A 128 -11.88 15.37 -6.46
C GLN A 128 -13.00 15.61 -5.44
N ASN A 129 -13.86 14.61 -5.22
CA ASN A 129 -15.02 14.74 -4.35
C ASN A 129 -14.69 14.73 -2.85
N TYR A 130 -13.62 14.05 -2.45
CA TYR A 130 -13.31 13.82 -1.03
C TYR A 130 -11.99 14.43 -0.56
N GLY A 131 -11.30 15.19 -1.43
CA GLY A 131 -10.03 15.82 -1.12
C GLY A 131 -8.92 14.81 -0.88
N ILE A 132 -8.80 13.82 -1.77
CA ILE A 132 -7.78 12.76 -1.69
C ILE A 132 -6.67 13.08 -2.68
N ASP A 133 -5.44 13.14 -2.20
CA ASP A 133 -4.25 13.22 -3.02
C ASP A 133 -3.87 11.82 -3.52
N ILE A 134 -3.72 11.67 -4.83
CA ILE A 134 -3.25 10.44 -5.47
C ILE A 134 -1.74 10.55 -5.64
N ILE A 135 -1.01 9.66 -4.98
CA ILE A 135 0.45 9.66 -4.91
C ILE A 135 0.95 8.47 -5.70
N ALA A 136 1.51 8.74 -6.88
CA ALA A 136 1.96 7.71 -7.80
C ALA A 136 3.47 7.84 -8.07
N PRO A 137 4.22 6.73 -8.15
CA PRO A 137 5.61 6.76 -8.59
C PRO A 137 5.70 7.20 -10.06
N ASN A 138 6.78 7.90 -10.39
CA ASN A 138 7.03 8.40 -11.74
C ASN A 138 7.41 7.28 -12.74
N LYS A 139 7.92 6.15 -12.24
CA LYS A 139 8.23 4.95 -13.01
C LYS A 139 7.12 3.90 -12.87
N PRO A 140 6.94 3.01 -13.85
CA PRO A 140 6.06 1.85 -13.69
C PRO A 140 6.49 1.01 -12.48
N THR A 141 5.50 0.41 -11.83
CA THR A 141 5.72 -0.48 -10.68
C THR A 141 5.43 -1.93 -11.06
N TYR A 142 4.47 -2.15 -11.96
CA TYR A 142 4.13 -3.46 -12.49
C TYR A 142 4.77 -3.69 -13.86
N HIS A 143 5.43 -4.83 -14.01
CA HIS A 143 6.17 -5.29 -15.19
C HIS A 143 5.67 -6.67 -15.62
N PRO A 144 4.64 -6.74 -16.48
CA PRO A 144 4.04 -8.01 -16.86
C PRO A 144 5.04 -8.90 -17.63
N ASN A 145 5.06 -10.20 -17.31
CA ASN A 145 5.87 -11.19 -18.03
C ASN A 145 5.53 -11.32 -19.51
N ASN A 146 4.28 -11.00 -19.88
CA ASN A 146 3.85 -11.01 -21.28
C ASN A 146 4.18 -9.66 -21.94
N GLN A 147 5.05 -9.68 -22.95
CA GLN A 147 5.51 -8.50 -23.70
C GLN A 147 4.38 -7.72 -24.40
N HIS A 148 3.20 -8.34 -24.61
CA HIS A 148 2.03 -7.65 -25.15
C HIS A 148 1.31 -6.76 -24.12
N ASN A 149 1.57 -6.95 -22.84
CA ASN A 149 1.00 -6.14 -21.78
C ASN A 149 1.92 -4.96 -21.46
N GLN A 150 1.34 -3.79 -21.22
CA GLN A 150 2.10 -2.59 -20.88
C GLN A 150 2.37 -2.52 -19.37
N SER A 151 3.60 -2.14 -19.01
CA SER A 151 3.95 -1.79 -17.63
C SER A 151 3.07 -0.63 -17.12
N SER A 152 2.73 -0.65 -15.84
CA SER A 152 1.84 0.35 -15.25
C SER A 152 2.25 0.76 -13.84
N ALA A 153 1.95 1.99 -13.44
CA ALA A 153 2.04 2.45 -12.06
C ALA A 153 0.65 2.25 -11.42
N ILE A 154 0.46 1.11 -10.76
CA ILE A 154 -0.82 0.69 -10.14
C ILE A 154 -0.71 0.51 -8.62
N ASP A 155 0.53 0.51 -8.12
CA ASP A 155 0.85 0.56 -6.70
C ASP A 155 0.89 2.04 -6.29
N LEU A 156 -0.17 2.49 -5.62
CA LEU A 156 -0.46 3.90 -5.39
C LEU A 156 -0.62 4.18 -3.89
N GLY A 157 -0.35 5.43 -3.50
CA GLY A 157 -0.74 5.99 -2.21
C GLY A 157 -1.96 6.91 -2.36
N LEU A 158 -2.89 6.86 -1.43
CA LEU A 158 -4.04 7.76 -1.32
C LEU A 158 -3.96 8.48 0.02
N ALA A 159 -3.74 9.79 -0.01
CA ALA A 159 -3.62 10.62 1.19
C ALA A 159 -4.80 11.59 1.33
N LYS A 160 -5.28 11.78 2.56
CA LYS A 160 -6.22 12.84 2.90
C LYS A 160 -5.73 13.50 4.19
N GLY A 161 -5.58 14.82 4.18
CA GLY A 161 -5.13 15.59 5.35
C GLY A 161 -3.68 15.34 5.78
N ILE A 162 -2.88 14.67 4.94
CA ILE A 162 -1.46 14.39 5.19
C ILE A 162 -0.63 15.07 4.11
N GLN A 163 0.36 15.84 4.53
CA GLN A 163 1.25 16.60 3.64
C GLN A 163 2.68 16.03 3.70
N ASN A 164 3.56 16.56 2.85
CA ASN A 164 4.98 16.20 2.81
C ASN A 164 5.22 14.70 2.56
N ILE A 165 4.55 14.17 1.53
CA ILE A 165 4.75 12.80 1.07
C ILE A 165 5.58 12.83 -0.21
N SER A 166 6.72 12.15 -0.23
CA SER A 166 7.47 11.86 -1.46
C SER A 166 7.40 10.39 -1.79
N VAL A 167 7.34 10.06 -3.08
CA VAL A 167 7.21 8.68 -3.58
C VAL A 167 8.34 8.32 -4.53
N SER A 168 8.87 7.10 -4.40
CA SER A 168 9.83 6.50 -5.32
C SER A 168 9.59 4.99 -5.47
N THR A 169 10.26 4.37 -6.43
CA THR A 169 10.23 2.91 -6.65
C THR A 169 11.61 2.44 -7.10
N SER A 170 11.95 1.19 -6.80
CA SER A 170 13.23 0.55 -7.13
C SER A 170 13.04 -0.90 -7.55
N GLU A 171 14.08 -1.51 -8.11
CA GLU A 171 14.09 -2.91 -8.57
C GLU A 171 14.71 -3.84 -7.50
N ASP A 172 14.54 -3.52 -6.21
CA ASP A 172 15.27 -4.18 -5.11
C ASP A 172 14.75 -5.59 -4.76
N LEU A 173 13.60 -6.00 -5.29
CA LEU A 173 12.93 -7.27 -4.99
C LEU A 173 12.46 -7.97 -6.26
N SER A 174 12.49 -9.31 -6.30
CA SER A 174 12.32 -10.11 -7.52
C SER A 174 10.86 -10.54 -7.81
N SER A 175 9.94 -9.57 -7.77
CA SER A 175 8.58 -9.73 -8.29
C SER A 175 8.40 -8.96 -9.62
N ASP A 176 7.38 -9.33 -10.39
CA ASP A 176 6.82 -8.48 -11.45
C ASP A 176 6.24 -7.15 -10.92
N HIS A 177 6.20 -6.95 -9.60
CA HIS A 177 6.03 -5.65 -8.98
C HIS A 177 7.30 -5.17 -8.26
N ASN A 178 7.68 -3.94 -8.55
CA ASN A 178 8.72 -3.20 -7.85
C ASN A 178 8.18 -2.65 -6.51
N PRO A 179 8.97 -2.68 -5.42
CA PRO A 179 8.62 -1.98 -4.19
C PRO A 179 8.43 -0.47 -4.44
N VAL A 180 7.48 0.11 -3.71
CA VAL A 180 7.20 1.55 -3.72
C VAL A 180 7.43 2.11 -2.33
N TYR A 181 8.20 3.20 -2.26
CA TYR A 181 8.58 3.90 -1.04
C TYR A 181 7.77 5.18 -0.94
N PHE A 182 7.23 5.43 0.24
CA PHE A 182 6.60 6.67 0.63
C PHE A 182 7.34 7.22 1.84
N LEU A 183 8.01 8.36 1.67
CA LEU A 183 8.58 9.11 2.79
C LEU A 183 7.53 10.11 3.25
N VAL A 184 7.01 9.93 4.45
CA VAL A 184 5.92 10.74 5.01
C VAL A 184 6.46 11.59 6.16
N GLY A 185 6.46 12.91 5.98
CA GLY A 185 6.74 13.85 7.07
C GLY A 185 5.58 13.92 8.06
N LEU A 186 5.52 13.03 9.05
CA LEU A 186 4.60 13.12 10.18
C LEU A 186 5.29 13.81 11.36
N ASP A 187 4.50 14.48 12.20
CA ASP A 187 5.00 14.93 13.50
C ASP A 187 5.41 13.71 14.34
N SER A 188 6.64 13.76 14.87
CA SER A 188 7.37 12.66 15.53
C SER A 188 6.72 12.09 16.80
N MET A 189 5.53 12.55 17.16
CA MET A 189 4.70 11.96 18.22
C MET A 189 3.91 10.72 17.77
N ILE A 190 3.79 10.45 16.47
CA ILE A 190 2.84 9.47 15.94
C ILE A 190 3.45 8.06 15.73
N LEU A 191 4.76 7.96 15.49
CA LEU A 191 5.48 6.69 15.39
C LEU A 191 6.77 6.77 16.20
N GLN A 192 6.79 6.14 17.37
CA GLN A 192 8.04 5.93 18.09
C GLN A 192 8.95 5.01 17.25
N PRO A 193 10.26 5.29 17.11
CA PRO A 193 11.21 4.49 16.31
C PRO A 193 11.27 3.00 16.64
N GLN A 194 10.66 2.59 17.75
CA GLN A 194 10.66 1.24 18.30
C GLN A 194 9.47 0.40 17.80
N ASN A 195 8.46 1.02 17.17
CA ASN A 195 7.21 0.37 16.77
C ASN A 195 7.14 0.23 15.25
N ARG A 196 7.99 -0.64 14.65
CA ARG A 196 7.86 -0.93 13.22
C ARG A 196 6.67 -1.84 12.96
N ILE A 197 6.00 -1.64 11.83
CA ILE A 197 4.71 -2.28 11.53
C ILE A 197 4.82 -3.06 10.24
N LEU A 198 4.34 -4.31 10.26
CA LEU A 198 4.13 -5.11 9.07
C LEU A 198 2.63 -5.33 8.85
N LEU A 199 2.12 -4.81 7.75
CA LEU A 199 0.78 -5.06 7.23
C LEU A 199 0.85 -6.17 6.18
N THR A 200 0.02 -7.21 6.31
CA THR A 200 0.01 -8.32 5.36
C THR A 200 -1.37 -8.95 5.22
N ASN A 201 -1.59 -9.69 4.13
CA ASN A 201 -2.81 -10.48 3.91
C ASN A 201 -2.46 -11.97 3.70
N THR A 202 -3.41 -12.86 3.94
CA THR A 202 -3.31 -14.27 3.50
C THR A 202 -4.04 -14.47 2.17
N MET A 203 -3.50 -15.35 1.29
CA MET A 203 -4.01 -15.69 -0.06
C MET A 203 -4.00 -14.55 -1.15
N CYS A 204 -3.99 -14.94 -2.44
CA CYS A 204 -3.85 -14.08 -3.65
C CYS A 204 -5.02 -13.15 -3.94
N GLY A 205 -4.76 -11.85 -4.20
CA GLY A 205 -5.73 -10.78 -4.50
C GLY A 205 -5.89 -9.72 -3.40
N ASN A 206 -6.72 -8.70 -3.66
CA ASN A 206 -7.05 -7.67 -2.68
C ASN A 206 -8.16 -8.18 -1.73
N PRO A 207 -7.99 -8.13 -0.39
CA PRO A 207 -9.11 -8.35 0.52
C PRO A 207 -10.19 -7.28 0.26
N PRO A 208 -11.49 -7.60 0.46
CA PRO A 208 -12.51 -6.55 0.58
C PRO A 208 -12.01 -5.50 1.58
N ILE A 209 -12.15 -4.21 1.27
CA ILE A 209 -11.69 -3.12 2.14
C ILE A 209 -12.26 -3.24 3.57
N ASN A 210 -13.43 -3.88 3.74
CA ASN A 210 -14.05 -4.15 5.05
C ASN A 210 -13.26 -5.14 5.92
N ASP A 211 -12.34 -5.91 5.32
CA ASP A 211 -11.42 -6.81 6.02
C ASP A 211 -10.05 -6.15 6.29
N LEU A 212 -9.83 -4.90 5.85
CA LEU A 212 -8.63 -4.14 6.21
C LEU A 212 -8.66 -3.84 7.71
N LYS A 213 -7.68 -4.37 8.45
CA LYS A 213 -7.40 -3.92 9.81
C LYS A 213 -6.90 -2.48 9.73
N GLU A 214 -7.76 -1.53 10.10
CA GLU A 214 -7.39 -0.13 10.26
C GLU A 214 -6.37 -0.01 11.40
N ILE A 215 -5.11 0.30 11.09
CA ILE A 215 -4.18 0.76 12.12
C ILE A 215 -4.48 2.22 12.34
N ARG A 216 -5.13 2.52 13.46
CA ARG A 216 -5.23 3.90 13.94
C ARG A 216 -3.87 4.28 14.49
N LEU A 217 -3.28 5.30 13.89
CA LEU A 217 -2.05 5.91 14.41
C LEU A 217 -2.24 6.48 15.83
N SER A 218 -3.47 6.70 16.28
CA SER A 218 -3.81 7.10 17.66
C SER A 218 -3.80 5.95 18.68
N SER A 219 -3.53 4.71 18.26
CA SER A 219 -3.42 3.54 19.14
C SER A 219 -1.97 3.06 19.32
N LEU A 220 -0.99 3.93 19.01
CA LEU A 220 0.45 3.74 19.21
C LEU A 220 0.98 4.72 20.26
#